data_AF-A0A2D9H0S6-F1
#
_entry.id   AF-A0A2D9H0S6-F1
#
_cell.length_a   1.000
_cell.length_b   1.000
_cell.length_c   1.000
_cell.angle_alpha   90.00
_cell.angle_beta   90.00
_cell.angle_gamma   90.00
#
_symmetry.space_group_name_H-M   'P 1'
#
loop_
_entity.id
_entity.type
_entity.pdbx_description
1 polymer ?
#
loop_
_entity_poly.entity_id
_entity_poly.type
_entity_poly.pdbx_seq_one_letter_code
_entity_poly.pdbx_strand_id
1 'polypeptide(L)'
;MRLDVTSSRELTAMFRALKFIEREWLSAWTKEGRQKIEPEWRDQLERSRPNRLQRAVLVRTSRVSLSRNSIRLSAGGTGKLSSGARPRDLARAVEFGQDQGIKTRYYRKDPPVPAPAKHVVTRRTARPVGPKSAKGKVVWPALGRFVPRAAAIATDLFYEILRRVPGVN
;
A
#
# COMPACT_ATOMS: atom_id res chain seq x y z
N MET A 1 -7.09 3.64 -0.42
CA MET A 1 -7.75 4.69 0.36
C MET A 1 -7.66 6.02 -0.41
N ARG A 2 -8.63 6.91 -0.27
CA ARG A 2 -8.67 8.25 -0.89
C ARG A 2 -8.47 9.27 0.23
N LEU A 3 -7.57 10.23 0.04
CA LEU A 3 -7.46 11.36 0.96
C LEU A 3 -8.72 12.22 0.82
N ASP A 4 -9.38 12.53 1.93
CA ASP A 4 -10.44 13.53 1.96
C ASP A 4 -9.77 14.90 2.03
N VAL A 5 -10.13 15.74 1.07
CA VAL A 5 -9.46 17.00 0.72
C VAL A 5 -10.21 18.19 1.33
N THR A 6 -11.45 17.96 1.74
CA THR A 6 -12.40 18.98 2.20
C THR A 6 -11.97 19.66 3.51
N SER A 7 -11.07 19.03 4.27
CA SER A 7 -10.55 19.59 5.53
C SER A 7 -9.53 20.71 5.36
N SER A 8 -9.02 20.97 4.16
CA SER A 8 -8.14 22.11 3.88
C SER A 8 -8.59 22.90 2.65
N ARG A 9 -8.75 24.21 2.83
CA ARG A 9 -9.11 25.15 1.75
C ARG A 9 -8.02 25.19 0.68
N GLU A 10 -6.77 25.07 1.07
CA GLU A 10 -5.59 25.10 0.19
C GLU A 10 -5.54 23.84 -0.69
N LEU A 11 -5.75 22.65 -0.10
CA LEU A 11 -5.83 21.42 -0.87
C LEU A 11 -7.01 21.46 -1.83
N THR A 12 -8.17 21.95 -1.37
CA THR A 12 -9.34 22.11 -2.23
C THR A 12 -9.08 23.07 -3.40
N ALA A 13 -8.40 24.19 -3.15
CA ALA A 13 -8.00 25.15 -4.18
C ALA A 13 -7.01 24.53 -5.18
N MET A 14 -6.00 23.80 -4.69
CA MET A 14 -5.05 23.05 -5.52
C MET A 14 -5.78 22.09 -6.46
N PHE A 15 -6.66 21.22 -5.94
CA PHE A 15 -7.38 20.27 -6.78
C PHE A 15 -8.35 20.94 -7.76
N ARG A 16 -8.92 22.10 -7.42
CA ARG A 16 -9.71 22.90 -8.36
C ARG A 16 -8.84 23.47 -9.47
N ALA A 17 -7.68 24.04 -9.14
CA ALA A 17 -6.74 24.58 -10.12
C ALA A 17 -6.16 23.48 -11.03
N LEU A 18 -5.86 22.30 -10.49
CA LEU A 18 -5.44 21.12 -11.26
C LEU A 18 -6.47 20.64 -12.29
N LYS A 19 -7.73 21.05 -12.20
CA LYS A 19 -8.72 20.75 -13.24
C LYS A 19 -8.52 21.60 -14.49
N PHE A 20 -8.03 22.82 -14.33
CA PHE A 20 -7.84 23.80 -15.41
C PHE A 20 -6.41 23.81 -15.95
N ILE A 21 -5.45 23.21 -15.22
CA ILE A 21 -4.08 23.09 -15.71
C ILE A 21 -4.02 22.22 -16.97
N GLU A 22 -3.16 22.60 -17.91
CA GLU A 22 -2.97 21.84 -19.15
C GLU A 22 -2.42 20.44 -18.86
N ARG A 23 -2.67 19.52 -19.80
CA ARG A 23 -2.32 18.11 -19.64
C ARG A 23 -0.81 17.91 -19.44
N GLU A 24 0.02 18.74 -20.06
CA GLU A 24 1.47 18.66 -19.95
C GLU A 24 1.96 18.91 -18.52
N TRP A 25 1.55 20.03 -17.92
CA TRP A 25 1.90 20.38 -16.53
C TRP A 25 1.35 19.40 -15.51
N LEU A 26 0.15 18.86 -15.77
CA LEU A 26 -0.40 17.77 -14.96
C LEU A 26 0.46 16.50 -15.04
N SER A 27 0.95 16.16 -16.23
CA SER A 27 1.85 15.02 -16.42
C SER A 27 3.15 15.22 -15.64
N ALA A 28 3.72 16.43 -15.69
CA ALA A 28 4.88 16.80 -14.88
C ALA A 28 4.59 16.64 -13.38
N TRP A 29 3.49 17.20 -12.87
CA TRP A 29 3.09 17.10 -11.46
C TRP A 29 2.90 15.66 -11.00
N THR A 30 2.21 14.84 -11.80
CA THR A 30 2.00 13.43 -11.43
C THR A 30 3.30 12.62 -11.45
N LYS A 31 4.20 12.87 -12.42
CA LYS A 31 5.47 12.16 -12.55
C LYS A 31 6.44 12.55 -11.43
N GLU A 32 6.67 13.85 -11.23
CA GLU A 32 7.55 14.38 -10.18
C GLU A 32 6.99 14.06 -8.79
N GLY A 33 5.67 14.18 -8.61
CA GLY A 33 5.00 13.87 -7.36
C GLY A 33 5.13 12.40 -7.00
N ARG A 34 5.03 11.48 -7.98
CA ARG A 34 5.29 10.07 -7.72
C ARG A 34 6.74 9.82 -7.30
N GLN A 35 7.70 10.48 -7.95
CA GLN A 35 9.13 10.33 -7.63
C GLN A 35 9.47 10.82 -6.21
N LYS A 36 8.84 11.89 -5.73
CA LYS A 36 9.04 12.42 -4.37
C LYS A 36 8.26 11.62 -3.32
N ILE A 37 6.98 11.32 -3.56
CA ILE A 37 6.06 10.76 -2.55
C ILE A 37 6.21 9.23 -2.39
N GLU A 38 6.47 8.49 -3.47
CA GLU A 38 6.58 7.02 -3.39
C GLU A 38 7.72 6.52 -2.47
N PRO A 39 8.96 7.05 -2.51
CA PRO A 39 10.01 6.62 -1.59
C PRO A 39 9.67 6.94 -0.13
N GLU A 40 9.14 8.14 0.15
CA GLU A 40 8.78 8.48 1.53
C GLU A 40 7.62 7.59 2.03
N TRP A 41 6.64 7.27 1.17
CA TRP A 41 5.58 6.33 1.54
C TRP A 41 6.16 4.96 1.94
N ARG A 42 7.14 4.46 1.19
CA ARG A 42 7.82 3.21 1.49
C ARG A 42 8.57 3.28 2.82
N ASP A 43 9.24 4.39 3.10
CA ASP A 43 9.96 4.61 4.35
C ASP A 43 9.00 4.64 5.55
N GLN A 44 7.83 5.26 5.41
CA GLN A 44 6.82 5.27 6.48
C GLN A 44 6.26 3.88 6.79
N LEU A 45 6.15 3.02 5.77
CA LEU A 45 5.76 1.62 5.95
C LEU A 45 6.86 0.82 6.66
N GLU A 46 8.13 1.03 6.33
CA GLU A 46 9.26 0.38 7.02
C GLU A 46 9.38 0.84 8.49
N ARG A 47 9.08 2.10 8.79
CA ARG A 47 9.05 2.61 10.18
C ARG A 47 8.04 1.89 11.07
N SER A 48 7.01 1.26 10.51
CA SER A 48 6.08 0.40 11.26
C SER A 48 6.67 -0.97 11.64
N ARG A 49 7.97 -1.21 11.39
CA ARG A 49 8.71 -2.44 11.72
C ARG A 49 8.04 -3.71 11.17
N PRO A 50 7.83 -3.80 9.85
CA PRO A 50 7.17 -4.95 9.24
C PRO A 50 8.03 -6.22 9.35
N ASN A 51 7.37 -7.35 9.59
CA ASN A 51 8.01 -8.66 9.49
C ASN A 51 8.31 -9.01 8.01
N ARG A 52 9.02 -10.12 7.77
CA ARG A 52 9.42 -10.53 6.41
C ARG A 52 8.23 -10.66 5.43
N LEU A 53 7.11 -11.22 5.89
CA LEU A 53 5.91 -11.40 5.07
C LEU A 53 5.22 -10.06 4.78
N GLN A 54 5.10 -9.20 5.80
CA GLN A 54 4.57 -7.85 5.69
C GLN A 54 5.41 -6.99 4.75
N ARG A 55 6.74 -7.09 4.81
CA ARG A 55 7.62 -6.40 3.87
C ARG A 55 7.40 -6.87 2.44
N ALA A 56 7.32 -8.19 2.22
CA ALA A 56 7.12 -8.75 0.88
C ALA A 56 5.73 -8.43 0.29
N VAL A 57 4.69 -8.41 1.13
CA VAL A 57 3.31 -8.20 0.71
C VAL A 57 2.92 -6.74 0.69
N LEU A 58 3.23 -5.95 1.72
CA LEU A 58 2.72 -4.58 1.89
C LEU A 58 3.73 -3.52 1.45
N VAL A 59 4.99 -3.64 1.86
CA VAL A 59 6.02 -2.62 1.57
C VAL A 59 6.49 -2.70 0.12
N ARG A 60 6.86 -3.89 -0.36
CA ARG A 60 7.41 -4.07 -1.71
C ARG A 60 6.39 -3.76 -2.82
N THR A 61 5.11 -3.95 -2.51
CA THR A 61 4.00 -3.72 -3.46
C THR A 61 3.33 -2.37 -3.25
N SER A 62 3.91 -1.51 -2.39
CA SER A 62 3.39 -0.18 -2.13
C SER A 62 3.53 0.70 -3.38
N ARG A 63 2.46 1.44 -3.68
CA ARG A 63 2.40 2.37 -4.81
C ARG A 63 1.66 3.63 -4.40
N VAL A 64 2.02 4.72 -5.05
CA VAL A 64 1.33 6.00 -4.97
C VAL A 64 0.85 6.36 -6.36
N SER A 65 -0.42 6.75 -6.47
CA SER A 65 -1.01 7.24 -7.70
C SER A 65 -1.56 8.64 -7.46
N LEU A 66 -1.05 9.60 -8.22
CA LEU A 66 -1.53 10.97 -8.23
C LEU A 66 -2.46 11.14 -9.44
N SER A 67 -3.54 11.88 -9.24
CA SER A 67 -4.52 12.22 -10.26
C SER A 67 -5.08 13.61 -10.00
N ARG A 68 -5.75 14.20 -11.00
CA ARG A 68 -6.38 15.53 -10.89
C ARG A 68 -7.27 15.71 -9.67
N ASN A 69 -7.85 14.63 -9.14
CA ASN A 69 -8.90 14.69 -8.11
C ASN A 69 -8.57 13.88 -6.85
N SER A 70 -7.41 13.21 -6.81
CA SER A 70 -7.04 12.38 -5.66
C SER A 70 -5.56 11.98 -5.66
N ILE A 71 -5.04 11.82 -4.44
CA ILE A 71 -3.81 11.08 -4.17
C ILE A 71 -4.25 9.73 -3.57
N ARG A 72 -3.91 8.64 -4.26
CA ARG A 72 -4.24 7.28 -3.86
C ARG A 72 -2.99 6.56 -3.38
N LEU A 73 -3.02 6.17 -2.11
CA LEU A 73 -2.03 5.31 -1.50
C LEU A 73 -2.53 3.86 -1.57
N SER A 74 -1.67 2.96 -2.05
CA SER A 74 -1.96 1.52 -2.09
C SER A 74 -0.79 0.72 -1.54
N ALA A 75 -1.13 -0.42 -0.94
CA ALA A 75 -0.21 -1.44 -0.44
C ALA A 75 -0.90 -2.80 -0.57
N GLY A 76 -0.14 -3.84 -0.94
CA GLY A 76 -0.68 -5.19 -1.09
C GLY A 76 -1.42 -5.47 -2.40
N GLY A 77 -1.46 -4.55 -3.37
CA GLY A 77 -2.30 -4.69 -4.55
C GLY A 77 -1.65 -5.33 -5.78
N THR A 78 -0.33 -5.24 -5.92
CA THR A 78 0.36 -5.47 -7.21
C THR A 78 1.40 -6.58 -7.16
N GLY A 79 1.60 -7.25 -8.29
CA GLY A 79 2.63 -8.27 -8.50
C GLY A 79 2.27 -9.67 -8.01
N LYS A 80 3.28 -10.53 -7.96
CA LYS A 80 3.22 -11.88 -7.38
C LYS A 80 4.35 -12.04 -6.37
N LEU A 81 4.11 -12.80 -5.32
CA LEU A 81 5.19 -13.26 -4.45
C LEU A 81 6.03 -14.32 -5.15
N SER A 82 7.23 -14.59 -4.66
CA SER A 82 8.07 -15.69 -5.16
C SER A 82 7.37 -17.05 -5.05
N SER A 83 6.42 -17.19 -4.11
CA SER A 83 5.56 -18.37 -3.97
C SER A 83 4.44 -18.46 -5.03
N GLY A 84 4.33 -17.51 -5.96
CA GLY A 84 3.23 -17.41 -6.92
C GLY A 84 1.93 -16.82 -6.35
N ALA A 85 1.82 -16.70 -5.02
CA ALA A 85 0.66 -16.12 -4.37
C ALA A 85 0.50 -14.62 -4.72
N ARG A 86 -0.75 -14.18 -4.92
CA ARG A 86 -1.04 -12.77 -5.19
C ARG A 86 -1.07 -11.99 -3.87
N PRO A 87 -0.32 -10.88 -3.74
CA PRO A 87 -0.31 -10.05 -2.55
C PRO A 87 -1.71 -9.60 -2.12
N ARG A 88 -2.62 -9.36 -3.07
CA ARG A 88 -4.00 -8.91 -2.80
C ARG A 88 -4.79 -9.90 -1.95
N ASP A 89 -4.54 -11.20 -2.14
CA ASP A 89 -5.24 -12.27 -1.43
C ASP A 89 -4.72 -12.39 0.02
N LEU A 90 -3.49 -11.94 0.26
CA LEU A 90 -2.82 -11.99 1.56
C LEU A 90 -2.85 -10.65 2.32
N ALA A 91 -3.02 -9.53 1.62
CA ALA A 91 -2.83 -8.18 2.16
C ALA A 91 -3.65 -7.94 3.43
N ARG A 92 -4.93 -8.35 3.42
CA ARG A 92 -5.81 -8.19 4.58
C ARG A 92 -5.34 -9.03 5.77
N ALA A 93 -5.01 -10.30 5.53
CA ALA A 93 -4.52 -11.20 6.57
C ALA A 93 -3.19 -10.71 7.16
N VAL A 94 -2.30 -10.18 6.32
CA VAL A 94 -0.98 -9.71 6.70
C VAL A 94 -1.02 -8.39 7.47
N GLU A 95 -1.93 -7.48 7.10
CA GLU A 95 -2.12 -6.19 7.77
C GLU A 95 -2.86 -6.34 9.10
N PHE A 96 -3.95 -7.11 9.13
CA PHE A 96 -4.82 -7.19 10.31
C PHE A 96 -4.62 -8.46 11.12
N GLY A 97 -3.85 -9.43 10.65
CA GLY A 97 -3.71 -10.73 11.28
C GLY A 97 -4.91 -11.65 11.05
N GLN A 98 -4.82 -12.87 11.61
CA GLN A 98 -5.88 -13.86 11.61
C GLN A 98 -6.01 -14.54 12.97
N ASP A 99 -7.10 -15.28 13.14
CA ASP A 99 -7.28 -16.14 14.30
C ASP A 99 -6.20 -17.24 14.31
N GLN A 100 -5.44 -17.29 15.40
CA GLN A 100 -4.31 -18.20 15.57
C GLN A 100 -4.73 -19.65 15.84
N GLY A 101 -6.01 -19.89 16.14
CA GLY A 101 -6.59 -21.21 16.31
C GLY A 101 -6.79 -21.99 15.01
N ILE A 102 -6.73 -21.32 13.85
CA ILE A 102 -7.01 -21.93 12.55
C ILE A 102 -5.97 -23.00 12.21
N LYS A 103 -6.46 -24.22 12.02
CA LYS A 103 -5.68 -25.40 11.60
C LYS A 103 -6.23 -25.91 10.28
N THR A 104 -5.36 -26.10 9.29
CA THR A 104 -5.70 -26.72 8.02
C THR A 104 -5.22 -28.17 8.06
N ARG A 105 -6.14 -29.11 7.82
CA ARG A 105 -5.83 -30.53 7.68
C ARG A 105 -5.79 -30.88 6.19
N TYR A 106 -4.76 -31.59 5.75
CA TYR A 106 -4.72 -32.17 4.42
C TYR A 106 -4.12 -33.57 4.48
N TYR A 107 -4.54 -34.40 3.53
CA TYR A 107 -4.00 -35.74 3.36
C TYR A 107 -2.76 -35.67 2.47
N ARG A 108 -1.64 -36.19 2.96
CA ARG A 108 -0.47 -36.44 2.12
C ARG A 108 -0.60 -37.86 1.57
N LYS A 109 -0.41 -38.02 0.25
CA LYS A 109 -0.15 -39.33 -0.33
C LYS A 109 1.32 -39.65 -0.14
N ASP A 110 1.61 -40.76 0.51
CA ASP A 110 2.96 -41.29 0.61
C ASP A 110 3.33 -42.11 -0.64
N PRO A 111 4.63 -42.22 -0.96
CA PRO A 111 5.08 -43.08 -2.06
C PRO A 111 4.66 -44.54 -1.83
N PRO A 112 4.38 -45.30 -2.89
CA PRO A 112 3.80 -46.63 -2.78
C PRO A 112 4.82 -47.63 -2.23
N VAL A 113 4.67 -48.01 -0.96
CA VAL A 113 5.29 -49.20 -0.36
C VAL A 113 4.26 -49.76 0.64
N PRO A 114 4.16 -51.08 0.83
CA PRO A 114 3.13 -52.00 0.32
C PRO A 114 1.67 -51.72 0.79
N ALA A 115 1.39 -50.66 1.55
CA ALA A 115 0.03 -50.19 1.86
C ALA A 115 0.01 -48.66 1.92
N PRO A 116 -0.87 -47.95 1.18
CA PRO A 116 -0.90 -46.48 1.19
C PRO A 116 -1.43 -45.98 2.54
N ALA A 117 -0.54 -45.69 3.47
CA ALA A 117 -0.88 -45.00 4.69
C ALA A 117 -1.29 -43.56 4.34
N LYS A 118 -2.56 -43.20 4.57
CA LYS A 118 -3.02 -41.82 4.45
C LYS A 118 -2.58 -41.06 5.70
N HIS A 119 -1.48 -40.31 5.60
CA HIS A 119 -1.03 -39.47 6.71
C HIS A 119 -1.80 -38.15 6.73
N VAL A 120 -2.51 -37.89 7.84
CA VAL A 120 -3.22 -36.63 8.08
C VAL A 120 -2.24 -35.60 8.63
N VAL A 121 -1.94 -34.58 7.84
CA VAL A 121 -1.09 -33.47 8.27
C VAL A 121 -1.96 -32.32 8.76
N THR A 122 -1.80 -31.94 10.02
CA THR A 122 -2.43 -30.74 10.58
C THR A 122 -1.42 -29.60 10.62
N ARG A 123 -1.64 -28.52 9.86
CA ARG A 123 -0.79 -27.31 9.87
C ARG A 123 -1.51 -26.11 10.48
N ARG A 124 -0.76 -25.29 11.22
CA ARG A 124 -1.21 -23.98 11.71
C ARG A 124 -0.91 -22.92 10.65
N THR A 125 -1.91 -22.60 9.84
CA THR A 125 -1.76 -21.72 8.66
C THR A 125 -1.81 -20.23 9.00
N ALA A 126 -2.41 -19.87 10.14
CA ALA A 126 -2.55 -18.47 10.59
C ALA A 126 -1.35 -17.91 11.38
N ARG A 127 -0.39 -18.75 11.78
CA ARG A 127 0.80 -18.30 12.54
C ARG A 127 1.66 -17.25 11.81
N PRO A 128 1.96 -17.39 10.51
CA PRO A 128 2.84 -16.45 9.80
C PRO A 128 2.31 -15.01 9.72
N VAL A 129 1.00 -14.81 9.79
CA VAL A 129 0.37 -13.47 9.72
C VAL A 129 0.19 -12.81 11.10
N GLY A 130 0.38 -13.58 12.18
CA GLY A 130 0.24 -13.13 13.56
C GLY A 130 -1.20 -12.82 13.99
N PRO A 131 -1.40 -12.44 15.26
CA PRO A 131 -2.72 -12.26 15.86
C PRO A 131 -3.50 -11.09 15.25
N LYS A 132 -4.82 -11.09 15.44
CA LYS A 132 -5.71 -10.03 14.95
C LYS A 132 -5.37 -8.68 15.60
N SER A 133 -5.38 -7.60 14.82
CA SER A 133 -5.24 -6.22 15.26
C SER A 133 -6.26 -5.36 14.50
N ALA A 134 -7.20 -4.74 15.21
CA ALA A 134 -8.19 -3.84 14.59
C ALA A 134 -7.56 -2.55 14.05
N LYS A 135 -6.47 -2.09 14.68
CA LYS A 135 -5.75 -0.86 14.32
C LYS A 135 -4.80 -1.04 13.12
N GLY A 136 -4.78 -2.23 12.51
CA GLY A 136 -3.76 -2.62 11.55
C GLY A 136 -2.39 -2.80 12.21
N LYS A 137 -1.38 -3.11 11.40
CA LYS A 137 0.00 -3.37 11.85
C LYS A 137 1.00 -2.48 11.14
N VAL A 138 0.83 -2.26 9.84
CA VAL A 138 1.85 -1.59 9.00
C VAL A 138 1.25 -0.40 8.29
N VAL A 139 0.22 -0.64 7.47
CA VAL A 139 -0.38 0.37 6.58
C VAL A 139 -1.13 1.42 7.38
N TRP A 140 -1.99 1.02 8.32
CA TRP A 140 -2.79 1.95 9.11
C TRP A 140 -1.98 2.92 9.98
N PRO A 141 -1.01 2.46 10.79
CA PRO A 141 -0.18 3.38 11.56
C PRO A 141 0.71 4.25 10.66
N ALA A 142 1.19 3.75 9.52
CA ALA A 142 1.94 4.56 8.56
C ALA A 142 1.08 5.64 7.92
N LEU A 143 -0.18 5.31 7.60
CA LEU A 143 -1.11 6.22 6.97
C LEU A 143 -1.36 7.47 7.82
N GLY A 144 -1.66 7.29 9.12
CA GLY A 144 -1.90 8.41 10.03
C GLY A 144 -0.74 9.40 10.12
N ARG A 145 0.50 8.91 9.97
CA ARG A 145 1.72 9.75 9.96
C ARG A 145 1.99 10.39 8.61
N PHE A 146 1.67 9.69 7.52
CA PHE A 146 2.08 10.06 6.17
C PHE A 146 1.10 11.01 5.48
N VAL A 147 -0.20 10.88 5.74
CA VAL A 147 -1.24 11.73 5.12
C VAL A 147 -0.91 13.22 5.13
N PRO A 148 -0.58 13.86 6.27
CA PRO A 148 -0.29 15.30 6.29
C PRO A 148 0.97 15.65 5.48
N ARG A 149 1.99 14.78 5.48
CA ARG A 149 3.24 15.00 4.73
C ARG A 149 3.04 14.87 3.23
N ALA A 150 2.29 13.86 2.80
CA ALA A 150 1.95 13.64 1.40
C ALA A 150 1.16 14.84 0.83
N ALA A 151 0.27 15.42 1.64
CA ALA A 151 -0.47 16.62 1.29
C ALA A 151 0.45 17.85 1.14
N ALA A 152 1.38 18.06 2.08
CA ALA A 152 2.36 19.14 2.02
C ALA A 152 3.23 19.04 0.75
N ILE A 153 3.84 17.88 0.50
CA ILE A 153 4.70 17.66 -0.68
C ILE A 153 3.94 17.87 -1.98
N ALA A 154 2.69 17.39 -2.06
CA ALA A 154 1.87 17.55 -3.25
C ALA A 154 1.53 19.02 -3.53
N THR A 155 1.31 19.80 -2.47
CA THR A 155 0.99 21.23 -2.53
C THR A 155 2.22 22.05 -2.91
N ASP A 156 3.37 21.78 -2.28
CA ASP A 156 4.64 22.43 -2.60
C ASP A 156 5.02 22.20 -4.07
N LEU A 157 4.90 20.95 -4.54
CA LEU A 157 5.17 20.60 -5.93
C LEU A 157 4.20 21.29 -6.89
N PHE A 158 2.93 21.43 -6.50
CA PHE A 158 1.95 22.13 -7.31
C PHE A 158 2.34 23.61 -7.51
N TYR A 159 2.74 24.30 -6.44
CA TYR A 159 3.22 25.68 -6.53
C TYR A 159 4.51 25.79 -7.36
N GLU A 160 5.44 24.85 -7.20
CA GLU A 160 6.66 24.78 -8.01
C GLU A 160 6.35 24.69 -9.50
N ILE A 161 5.34 23.88 -9.87
CA ILE A 161 4.92 23.72 -11.27
C ILE A 161 4.20 24.95 -11.79
N LEU A 162 3.31 25.56 -11.01
CA LEU A 162 2.65 26.80 -11.43
C LEU A 162 3.64 27.92 -11.75
N ARG A 163 4.73 28.05 -10.99
CA ARG A 163 5.79 29.04 -11.27
C ARG A 163 6.53 28.79 -12.58
N ARG A 164 6.50 27.56 -13.11
CA ARG A 164 7.11 27.22 -14.40
C ARG A 164 6.16 27.47 -15.58
N VAL A 165 4.87 27.68 -15.32
CA VAL A 165 3.88 27.95 -16.38
C VAL A 165 4.11 29.38 -16.90
N PRO A 166 4.33 29.56 -18.22
CA PRO A 166 4.46 30.88 -18.81
C PRO A 166 3.20 31.72 -18.56
N GLY A 167 3.37 32.98 -18.13
CA GLY A 167 2.26 33.93 -17.92
C GLY A 167 1.62 33.90 -16.52
N VAL A 168 2.19 33.18 -15.55
CA VAL A 168 1.72 33.15 -14.14
C VAL A 168 2.65 33.94 -13.19
N ASN A 169 3.47 34.86 -13.72
CA ASN A 169 4.30 35.77 -12.92
C ASN A 169 3.52 37.00 -12.44
#